data_AF-A0A9P7D3W4-F1
#
_entry.id   AF-A0A9P7D3W4-F1
#
_cell.length_a   1.000
_cell.length_b   1.000
_cell.length_c   1.000
_cell.angle_alpha   90.00
_cell.angle_beta   90.00
_cell.angle_gamma   90.00
#
_symmetry.space_group_name_H-M   'P 1'
#
loop_
_entity.id
_entity.type
_entity.pdbx_description
1 polymer ?
#
loop_
_entity_poly.entity_id
_entity_poly.type
_entity_poly.pdbx_seq_one_letter_code
_entity_poly.pdbx_strand_id
1 'polypeptide(L)'
;MACRHGFVECVTEMKRSGELAKYGLAAINHMLNVCGKDQGLGHDIGCTSRKTVASSSIGAKAQELNLIIAVNAFHGYAHNRRCQLAHHPLYLEGFGIEDLKTCKHIFSSSNSACGLIRHTSYFHWVQYLDLHFDQWDKDKYLELSNFLRNNYVQALRMIEEYTPLLDEFKMRKSLTDDTFLQWRGEESGFLANLALEPPSDAIAVAYVEELEKLQRAEAMYGNMTGVPFLTYTPASFTPSSGLNSEARQSSRTAEAELLAALRRLHLQMNVVEDFECRHGINRRWEVSDPHYQEAHQYSGQRRFVRAVEELEGLVVQRMFELSKANLSSTALEKYLVPLQVPPCPTLNYVDVIGYASLGEFELLKYSRHNVMTKPWTVPENREMAVKFFKVLRSHEEIIRLNVEIGRLGAWIQFEDQQMLSAIDSLQDEGSMMLAAEVQREFSERRRINDLHYIRLHSIAKLTGYSGPPPPPLLHRQALVVDLDNEAEGDDDEDSDLHDGASRLANVLSHIVQQ
;
A
#
# COMPACT_ATOMS: atom_id res chain seq x y z
N MET A 1 -1.83 -18.92 -9.07
CA MET A 1 -2.46 -18.54 -7.80
C MET A 1 -2.30 -19.71 -6.87
N ALA A 2 -2.02 -19.43 -5.61
CA ALA A 2 -1.85 -20.43 -4.58
C ALA A 2 -2.41 -19.90 -3.28
N CYS A 3 -2.85 -20.81 -2.40
CA CYS A 3 -3.26 -20.43 -1.06
C CYS A 3 -2.02 -20.11 -0.20
N ARG A 4 -2.24 -19.51 0.97
CA ARG A 4 -1.16 -19.16 1.91
C ARG A 4 -0.33 -20.36 2.35
N HIS A 5 -0.93 -21.55 2.39
CA HIS A 5 -0.27 -22.80 2.77
C HIS A 5 0.63 -23.38 1.67
N GLY A 6 0.68 -22.75 0.49
CA GLY A 6 1.54 -23.17 -0.61
C GLY A 6 0.88 -24.06 -1.67
N PHE A 7 -0.36 -24.50 -1.48
CA PHE A 7 -1.06 -25.33 -2.47
C PHE A 7 -1.42 -24.54 -3.72
N VAL A 8 -1.18 -25.14 -4.88
CA VAL A 8 -1.48 -24.52 -6.17
C VAL A 8 -2.98 -24.61 -6.47
N GLU A 9 -3.67 -23.47 -6.44
CA GLU A 9 -5.11 -23.43 -6.71
C GLU A 9 -5.42 -23.26 -8.20
N CYS A 10 -4.59 -22.52 -8.92
CA CYS A 10 -4.81 -22.25 -10.34
C CYS A 10 -3.51 -21.87 -11.05
N VAL A 11 -3.25 -22.52 -12.19
CA VAL A 11 -2.20 -22.14 -13.14
C VAL A 11 -2.88 -21.64 -14.41
N THR A 12 -2.37 -20.54 -14.97
CA THR A 12 -2.90 -19.97 -16.21
C THR A 12 -1.82 -19.90 -17.27
N GLU A 13 -2.03 -20.56 -18.40
CA GLU A 13 -1.11 -20.51 -19.54
C GLU A 13 -1.18 -19.14 -20.24
N MET A 14 -0.02 -18.48 -20.36
CA MET A 14 0.10 -17.23 -21.10
C MET A 14 0.27 -17.49 -22.60
N LYS A 15 -0.82 -17.34 -23.36
CA LYS A 15 -0.82 -17.57 -24.82
C LYS A 15 -0.52 -16.29 -25.60
N ARG A 16 0.66 -16.26 -26.24
CA ARG A 16 1.05 -15.31 -27.32
C ARG A 16 1.06 -13.82 -26.97
N SER A 17 0.86 -13.43 -25.71
CA SER A 17 0.62 -12.02 -25.35
C SER A 17 1.53 -11.47 -24.26
N GLY A 18 2.50 -12.25 -23.77
CA GLY A 18 3.25 -11.90 -22.55
C GLY A 18 2.35 -11.79 -21.32
N GLU A 19 2.88 -11.22 -20.24
CA GLU A 19 2.21 -11.01 -18.95
C GLU A 19 1.18 -9.87 -19.00
N LEU A 20 -0.01 -10.16 -19.52
CA LEU A 20 -1.14 -9.22 -19.52
C LEU A 20 -2.02 -9.39 -18.28
N ALA A 21 -2.60 -8.29 -17.81
CA ALA A 21 -3.50 -8.26 -16.65
C ALA A 21 -4.70 -9.22 -16.76
N LYS A 22 -5.13 -9.60 -17.97
CA LYS A 22 -6.23 -10.54 -18.21
C LYS A 22 -6.04 -11.89 -17.51
N TYR A 23 -4.80 -12.37 -17.36
CA TYR A 23 -4.52 -13.64 -16.70
C TYR A 23 -4.73 -13.54 -15.19
N GLY A 24 -4.23 -12.48 -14.57
CA GLY A 24 -4.51 -12.18 -13.17
C GLY A 24 -6.00 -12.00 -12.90
N LEU A 25 -6.71 -11.25 -13.77
CA LEU A 25 -8.16 -11.07 -13.66
C LEU A 25 -8.93 -12.41 -13.78
N ALA A 26 -8.52 -13.29 -14.69
CA ALA A 26 -9.13 -14.61 -14.83
C ALA A 26 -8.92 -15.47 -13.56
N ALA A 27 -7.71 -15.48 -13.01
CA ALA A 27 -7.40 -16.20 -11.78
C ALA A 27 -8.20 -15.66 -10.58
N ILE A 28 -8.28 -14.33 -10.44
CA ILE A 28 -9.10 -13.69 -9.39
C ILE A 28 -10.58 -14.04 -9.56
N ASN A 29 -11.11 -14.00 -10.79
CA ASN A 29 -12.51 -14.36 -11.02
C ASN A 29 -12.80 -15.82 -10.66
N HIS A 30 -11.86 -16.72 -10.96
CA HIS A 30 -11.94 -18.13 -10.61
C HIS A 30 -11.97 -18.32 -9.09
N MET A 31 -11.01 -17.73 -8.36
CA MET A 31 -10.98 -17.74 -6.90
C MET A 31 -12.28 -17.21 -6.30
N LEU A 32 -12.81 -16.09 -6.81
CA LEU A 32 -14.08 -15.54 -6.36
C LEU A 32 -15.29 -16.45 -6.65
N ASN A 33 -15.24 -17.28 -7.70
CA ASN A 33 -16.29 -18.26 -7.98
C ASN A 33 -16.23 -19.46 -7.02
N VAL A 34 -15.03 -19.87 -6.62
CA VAL A 34 -14.80 -21.09 -5.83
C VAL A 34 -14.87 -20.79 -4.33
N CYS A 35 -14.11 -19.79 -3.87
CA CYS A 35 -13.95 -19.47 -2.46
C CYS A 35 -15.00 -18.46 -1.95
N GLY A 36 -15.58 -17.66 -2.85
CA GLY A 36 -16.68 -16.75 -2.53
C GLY A 36 -16.23 -15.44 -1.86
N LYS A 37 -16.86 -15.11 -0.74
CA LYS A 37 -16.72 -13.81 -0.05
C LYS A 37 -15.45 -13.72 0.78
N ASP A 38 -15.06 -12.48 1.10
CA ASP A 38 -14.03 -12.14 2.10
C ASP A 38 -12.67 -12.76 1.81
N GLN A 39 -12.28 -12.74 0.52
CA GLN A 39 -10.98 -13.25 0.07
C GLN A 39 -9.91 -12.16 0.14
N GLY A 40 -8.72 -12.52 0.65
CA GLY A 40 -7.52 -11.70 0.64
C GLY A 40 -6.55 -12.15 -0.45
N LEU A 41 -6.05 -11.21 -1.26
CA LEU A 41 -5.11 -11.48 -2.35
C LEU A 41 -3.82 -10.69 -2.16
N GLY A 42 -2.68 -11.37 -2.20
CA GLY A 42 -1.36 -10.75 -2.30
C GLY A 42 -0.91 -10.54 -3.75
N HIS A 43 -0.37 -9.37 -4.06
CA HIS A 43 0.22 -9.09 -5.37
C HIS A 43 1.30 -8.00 -5.27
N ASP A 44 2.45 -8.15 -5.92
CA ASP A 44 3.59 -7.20 -5.85
C ASP A 44 3.18 -5.77 -6.24
N ILE A 45 2.28 -5.66 -7.22
CA ILE A 45 1.68 -4.39 -7.66
C ILE A 45 0.21 -4.24 -7.20
N GLY A 46 -0.12 -4.75 -6.01
CA GLY A 46 -1.48 -4.80 -5.46
C GLY A 46 -2.26 -3.48 -5.56
N CYS A 47 -1.58 -2.34 -5.37
CA CYS A 47 -2.17 -1.01 -5.52
C CYS A 47 -2.68 -0.71 -6.94
N THR A 48 -1.96 -1.16 -7.96
CA THR A 48 -2.36 -1.07 -9.38
C THR A 48 -3.38 -2.15 -9.70
N SER A 49 -3.15 -3.39 -9.24
CA SER A 49 -4.08 -4.51 -9.45
C SER A 49 -5.47 -4.20 -8.92
N ARG A 50 -5.59 -3.51 -7.77
CA ARG A 50 -6.87 -3.05 -7.22
C ARG A 50 -7.62 -2.11 -8.18
N LYS A 51 -6.93 -1.13 -8.76
CA LYS A 51 -7.53 -0.23 -9.76
C LYS A 51 -7.96 -0.99 -11.00
N THR A 52 -7.12 -1.92 -11.46
CA THR A 52 -7.40 -2.78 -12.62
C THR A 52 -8.61 -3.67 -12.40
N VAL A 53 -8.75 -4.29 -11.22
CA VAL A 53 -9.93 -5.09 -10.87
C VAL A 53 -11.17 -4.22 -10.84
N ALA A 54 -11.12 -3.07 -10.18
CA ALA A 54 -12.24 -2.14 -10.07
C ALA A 54 -12.73 -1.63 -11.43
N SER A 55 -11.83 -1.42 -12.40
CA SER A 55 -12.17 -0.97 -13.76
C SER A 55 -12.49 -2.10 -14.75
N SER A 56 -12.40 -3.36 -14.32
CA SER A 56 -12.63 -4.53 -15.17
C SER A 56 -14.07 -5.04 -15.12
N SER A 57 -14.38 -6.02 -15.97
CA SER A 57 -15.67 -6.71 -15.97
C SER A 57 -16.00 -7.45 -14.67
N ILE A 58 -15.00 -7.69 -13.80
CA ILE A 58 -15.20 -8.33 -12.49
C ILE A 58 -15.26 -7.34 -11.32
N GLY A 59 -15.20 -6.04 -11.58
CA GLY A 59 -15.15 -5.01 -10.53
C GLY A 59 -16.37 -5.05 -9.59
N ALA A 60 -17.58 -5.11 -10.15
CA ALA A 60 -18.81 -5.19 -9.36
C ALA A 60 -18.85 -6.46 -8.49
N LYS A 61 -18.45 -7.60 -9.06
CA LYS A 61 -18.38 -8.87 -8.34
C LYS A 61 -17.33 -8.85 -7.23
N ALA A 62 -16.15 -8.30 -7.50
CA ALA A 62 -15.08 -8.17 -6.51
C ALA A 62 -15.51 -7.28 -5.34
N GLN A 63 -16.27 -6.22 -5.61
CA GLN A 63 -16.85 -5.36 -4.58
C GLN A 63 -17.94 -6.08 -3.78
N GLU A 64 -18.87 -6.79 -4.44
CA GLU A 64 -19.94 -7.55 -3.80
C GLU A 64 -19.41 -8.66 -2.88
N LEU A 65 -18.33 -9.32 -3.31
CA LEU A 65 -17.67 -10.39 -2.56
C LEU A 65 -16.61 -9.88 -1.58
N ASN A 66 -16.47 -8.57 -1.40
CA ASN A 66 -15.54 -7.96 -0.46
C ASN A 66 -14.07 -8.42 -0.64
N LEU A 67 -13.59 -8.42 -1.89
CA LEU A 67 -12.19 -8.76 -2.20
C LEU A 67 -11.23 -7.69 -1.64
N ILE A 68 -10.26 -8.12 -0.85
CA ILE A 68 -9.17 -7.26 -0.36
C ILE A 68 -7.88 -7.62 -1.11
N ILE A 69 -7.23 -6.62 -1.69
CA ILE A 69 -5.95 -6.80 -2.40
C ILE A 69 -4.86 -6.04 -1.64
N ALA A 70 -3.87 -6.79 -1.17
CA ALA A 70 -2.70 -6.29 -0.47
C ALA A 70 -1.47 -6.31 -1.38
N VAL A 71 -0.53 -5.40 -1.12
CA VAL A 71 0.82 -5.50 -1.63
C VAL A 71 1.58 -6.47 -0.73
N ASN A 72 2.36 -7.40 -1.28
CA ASN A 72 3.16 -8.30 -0.45
C ASN A 72 4.08 -7.51 0.51
N ALA A 73 4.42 -8.08 1.65
CA ALA A 73 5.12 -7.35 2.72
C ALA A 73 6.47 -6.79 2.24
N PHE A 74 7.25 -7.62 1.53
CA PHE A 74 8.57 -7.25 1.06
C PHE A 74 8.57 -6.15 0.00
N HIS A 75 7.74 -6.25 -1.04
CA HIS A 75 7.69 -5.17 -2.04
C HIS A 75 6.94 -3.98 -1.48
N GLY A 76 6.04 -4.16 -0.50
CA GLY A 76 5.29 -3.09 0.16
C GLY A 76 6.20 -1.94 0.58
N TYR A 77 7.36 -2.21 1.15
CA TYR A 77 8.32 -1.18 1.56
C TYR A 77 8.97 -0.40 0.41
N ALA A 78 9.02 -0.98 -0.80
CA ALA A 78 9.48 -0.29 -2.01
C ALA A 78 8.41 0.64 -2.62
N HIS A 79 7.14 0.53 -2.18
CA HIS A 79 6.10 1.47 -2.57
C HIS A 79 6.15 2.73 -1.71
N ASN A 80 5.57 3.82 -2.23
CA ASN A 80 5.46 5.04 -1.46
C ASN A 80 4.70 4.84 -0.15
N ARG A 81 5.03 5.66 0.86
CA ARG A 81 4.44 5.55 2.19
C ARG A 81 2.91 5.56 2.20
N ARG A 82 2.29 6.38 1.33
CA ARG A 82 0.83 6.42 1.17
C ARG A 82 0.27 5.07 0.74
N CYS A 83 0.91 4.40 -0.22
CA CYS A 83 0.57 3.07 -0.67
C CYS A 83 0.79 2.04 0.44
N GLN A 84 1.89 2.13 1.20
CA GLN A 84 2.15 1.25 2.35
C GLN A 84 0.99 1.29 3.35
N LEU A 85 0.59 2.49 3.80
CA LEU A 85 -0.48 2.67 4.78
C LEU A 85 -1.83 2.14 4.32
N ALA A 86 -2.06 2.14 3.00
CA ALA A 86 -3.31 1.73 2.39
C ALA A 86 -3.36 0.25 2.02
N HIS A 87 -2.22 -0.39 1.70
CA HIS A 87 -2.21 -1.70 1.05
C HIS A 87 -1.22 -2.72 1.64
N HIS A 88 -0.35 -2.34 2.58
CA HIS A 88 0.57 -3.29 3.20
C HIS A 88 -0.16 -4.17 4.24
N PRO A 89 0.08 -5.50 4.30
CA PRO A 89 -0.65 -6.45 5.15
C PRO A 89 -0.62 -6.07 6.63
N LEU A 90 0.52 -5.54 7.13
CA LEU A 90 0.63 -4.97 8.49
C LEU A 90 -0.52 -4.02 8.87
N TYR A 91 -1.04 -3.25 7.92
CA TYR A 91 -2.10 -2.26 8.18
C TYR A 91 -3.49 -2.72 7.70
N LEU A 92 -3.61 -3.95 7.17
CA LEU A 92 -4.86 -4.53 6.67
C LEU A 92 -5.30 -5.67 7.58
N GLU A 93 -6.56 -5.62 8.01
CA GLU A 93 -7.15 -6.69 8.81
C GLU A 93 -7.34 -7.95 7.97
N GLY A 94 -7.21 -9.12 8.60
CA GLY A 94 -7.50 -10.42 7.99
C GLY A 94 -6.29 -11.10 7.34
N PHE A 95 -5.17 -10.41 7.20
CA PHE A 95 -3.93 -11.00 6.67
C PHE A 95 -3.06 -11.63 7.76
N GLY A 96 -3.29 -11.33 9.04
CA GLY A 96 -2.43 -11.80 10.13
C GLY A 96 -0.98 -11.35 9.91
N ILE A 97 -0.02 -12.25 10.13
CA ILE A 97 1.42 -11.97 9.93
C ILE A 97 1.94 -12.40 8.55
N GLU A 98 1.04 -12.70 7.61
CA GLU A 98 1.37 -13.22 6.28
C GLU A 98 2.19 -12.23 5.44
N ASP A 99 3.24 -12.72 4.79
CA ASP A 99 4.11 -11.92 3.93
C ASP A 99 3.63 -11.84 2.46
N LEU A 100 2.74 -12.77 2.08
CA LEU A 100 2.11 -12.90 0.77
C LEU A 100 3.09 -13.15 -0.39
N LYS A 101 4.20 -13.85 -0.16
CA LYS A 101 5.20 -14.19 -1.19
C LYS A 101 5.03 -15.57 -1.82
N THR A 102 4.11 -16.40 -1.35
CA THR A 102 4.01 -17.84 -1.69
C THR A 102 4.15 -18.14 -3.19
N CYS A 103 3.49 -17.36 -4.06
CA CYS A 103 3.56 -17.54 -5.50
C CYS A 103 4.98 -17.39 -6.07
N LYS A 104 5.83 -16.52 -5.52
CA LYS A 104 7.22 -16.34 -5.97
C LYS A 104 8.05 -17.61 -5.74
N HIS A 105 7.88 -18.26 -4.58
CA HIS A 105 8.56 -19.52 -4.27
C HIS A 105 8.10 -20.65 -5.21
N ILE A 106 6.79 -20.74 -5.47
CA ILE A 106 6.20 -21.71 -6.42
C ILE A 106 6.75 -21.52 -7.83
N PHE A 107 6.73 -20.28 -8.34
CA PHE A 107 7.27 -20.01 -9.68
C PHE A 107 8.77 -20.30 -9.73
N SER A 108 9.52 -19.95 -8.67
CA SER A 108 10.95 -20.26 -8.59
C SER A 108 11.22 -21.77 -8.62
N SER A 109 10.41 -22.59 -7.96
CA SER A 109 10.58 -24.05 -7.94
C SER A 109 10.35 -24.66 -9.32
N SER A 110 9.39 -24.13 -10.09
CA SER A 110 9.11 -24.61 -11.45
C SER A 110 10.27 -24.46 -12.44
N ASN A 111 11.28 -23.64 -12.12
CA ASN A 111 12.48 -23.50 -12.95
C ASN A 111 13.28 -24.80 -13.08
N SER A 112 13.17 -25.73 -12.11
CA SER A 112 13.82 -27.04 -12.20
C SER A 112 13.27 -27.86 -13.38
N ALA A 113 11.99 -27.67 -13.74
CA ALA A 113 11.35 -28.34 -14.86
C ALA A 113 11.73 -27.73 -16.22
N CYS A 114 12.21 -26.48 -16.27
CA CYS A 114 12.48 -25.75 -17.51
C CYS A 114 13.39 -26.52 -18.48
N GLY A 115 14.46 -27.14 -17.99
CA GLY A 115 15.39 -27.91 -18.82
C GLY A 115 14.75 -29.13 -19.48
N LEU A 116 13.82 -29.78 -18.77
CA LEU A 116 13.12 -30.98 -19.24
C LEU A 116 12.05 -30.64 -20.26
N ILE A 117 11.33 -29.53 -20.07
CA ILE A 117 10.13 -29.22 -20.87
C ILE A 117 10.41 -28.32 -22.08
N ARG A 118 11.58 -27.69 -22.19
CA ARG A 118 11.92 -26.68 -23.20
C ARG A 118 11.68 -27.10 -24.65
N HIS A 119 11.92 -28.37 -24.96
CA HIS A 119 11.84 -28.93 -26.32
C HIS A 119 10.75 -29.99 -26.47
N THR A 120 9.86 -30.09 -25.49
CA THR A 120 8.80 -31.08 -25.48
C THR A 120 7.60 -30.64 -26.32
N SER A 121 6.78 -31.59 -26.75
CA SER A 121 5.49 -31.24 -27.35
C SER A 121 4.57 -30.60 -26.31
N TYR A 122 3.55 -29.86 -26.74
CA TYR A 122 2.60 -29.22 -25.82
C TYR A 122 1.99 -30.20 -24.81
N PHE A 123 1.64 -31.42 -25.26
CA PHE A 123 1.11 -32.46 -24.37
C PHE A 123 2.08 -32.80 -23.23
N HIS A 124 3.34 -33.08 -23.55
CA HIS A 124 4.35 -33.42 -22.55
C HIS A 124 4.71 -32.22 -21.68
N TRP A 125 4.72 -31.01 -22.24
CA TRP A 125 4.91 -29.78 -21.48
C TRP A 125 3.83 -29.63 -20.38
N VAL A 126 2.55 -29.81 -20.72
CA VAL A 126 1.46 -29.79 -19.73
C VAL A 126 1.61 -30.94 -18.73
N GLN A 127 1.87 -32.16 -19.20
CA GLN A 127 2.02 -33.33 -18.34
C GLN A 127 3.13 -33.15 -17.29
N TYR A 128 4.30 -32.63 -17.68
CA TYR A 128 5.40 -32.41 -16.75
C TYR A 128 5.10 -31.30 -15.75
N LEU A 129 4.39 -30.24 -16.14
CA LEU A 129 3.97 -29.20 -15.20
C LEU A 129 2.93 -29.74 -14.20
N ASP A 130 1.99 -30.56 -14.67
CA ASP A 130 1.01 -31.22 -13.82
C ASP A 130 1.69 -32.12 -12.77
N LEU A 131 2.63 -32.97 -13.21
CA LEU A 131 3.43 -33.81 -12.30
C LEU A 131 4.29 -33.00 -11.32
N HIS A 132 4.89 -31.89 -11.76
CA HIS A 132 5.68 -31.02 -10.89
C HIS A 132 4.81 -30.40 -9.79
N PHE A 133 3.64 -29.88 -10.15
CA PHE A 133 2.75 -29.24 -9.17
C PHE A 133 2.00 -30.26 -8.30
N ASP A 134 1.70 -31.47 -8.79
CA ASP A 134 1.19 -32.58 -7.96
C ASP A 134 2.21 -32.98 -6.89
N GLN A 135 3.50 -33.09 -7.25
CA GLN A 135 4.55 -33.35 -6.27
C GLN A 135 4.72 -32.16 -5.30
N TRP A 136 4.70 -30.93 -5.79
CA TRP A 136 4.76 -29.74 -4.95
C TRP A 136 3.64 -29.71 -3.90
N ASP A 137 2.40 -30.01 -4.29
CA ASP A 137 1.27 -30.03 -3.37
C ASP A 137 1.40 -31.15 -2.33
N LYS A 138 1.96 -32.31 -2.70
CA LYS A 138 2.30 -33.39 -1.74
C LYS A 138 3.36 -32.95 -0.73
N ASP A 139 4.38 -32.24 -1.19
CA ASP A 139 5.43 -31.71 -0.32
C ASP A 139 4.86 -30.64 0.63
N LYS A 140 3.98 -29.76 0.13
CA LYS A 140 3.28 -28.76 0.95
C LYS A 140 2.30 -29.36 1.93
N TYR A 141 1.65 -30.46 1.57
CA TYR A 141 0.87 -31.23 2.53
C TYR A 141 1.74 -31.71 3.68
N LEU A 142 2.88 -32.37 3.40
CA LEU A 142 3.83 -32.83 4.42
C LEU A 142 4.33 -31.70 5.35
N GLU A 143 4.57 -30.51 4.80
CA GLU A 143 5.04 -29.33 5.53
C GLU A 143 3.93 -28.59 6.31
N LEU A 144 2.66 -28.86 6.02
CA LEU A 144 1.53 -28.05 6.48
C LEU A 144 1.48 -27.85 8.00
N SER A 145 1.61 -28.90 8.79
CA SER A 145 1.59 -28.77 10.24
C SER A 145 2.83 -28.07 10.81
N ASN A 146 3.97 -28.10 10.10
CA ASN A 146 5.15 -27.33 10.47
C ASN A 146 4.94 -25.85 10.20
N PHE A 147 4.40 -25.50 9.04
CA PHE A 147 3.98 -24.15 8.71
C PHE A 147 3.04 -23.57 9.78
N LEU A 148 2.01 -24.33 10.19
CA LEU A 148 1.08 -23.91 11.24
C LEU A 148 1.79 -23.68 12.58
N ARG A 149 2.70 -24.60 12.98
CA ARG A 149 3.46 -24.47 14.23
C ARG A 149 4.35 -23.24 14.23
N ASN A 150 5.14 -23.05 13.17
CA ASN A 150 6.11 -21.96 13.08
C ASN A 150 5.41 -20.60 13.11
N ASN A 151 4.32 -20.43 12.37
CA ASN A 151 3.51 -19.21 12.44
C ASN A 151 2.89 -19.00 13.83
N TYR A 152 2.45 -20.06 14.52
CA TYR A 152 1.90 -19.94 15.87
C TYR A 152 2.97 -19.48 16.87
N VAL A 153 4.17 -20.08 16.81
CA VAL A 153 5.32 -19.71 17.65
C VAL A 153 5.76 -18.28 17.37
N GLN A 154 5.84 -17.89 16.10
CA GLN A 154 6.20 -16.54 15.69
C GLN A 154 5.19 -15.51 16.22
N ALA A 155 3.89 -15.78 16.09
CA ALA A 155 2.84 -14.90 16.60
C ALA A 155 2.91 -14.75 18.13
N LEU A 156 3.11 -15.86 18.86
CA LEU A 156 3.29 -15.83 20.32
C LEU A 156 4.53 -15.02 20.71
N ARG A 157 5.66 -15.24 20.03
CA ARG A 157 6.92 -14.52 20.28
C ARG A 157 6.74 -13.01 20.10
N MET A 158 6.11 -12.57 19.01
CA MET A 158 5.83 -11.15 18.78
C MET A 158 4.97 -10.54 19.89
N ILE A 159 3.95 -11.26 20.36
CA ILE A 159 3.09 -10.81 21.47
C ILE A 159 3.91 -10.72 22.76
N GLU A 160 4.69 -11.75 23.09
CA GLU A 160 5.52 -11.81 24.30
C GLU A 160 6.58 -10.71 24.34
N GLU A 161 7.26 -10.46 23.22
CA GLU A 161 8.35 -9.48 23.13
C GLU A 161 7.83 -8.04 23.08
N TYR A 162 6.78 -7.77 22.31
CA TYR A 162 6.37 -6.39 22.03
C TYR A 162 5.33 -5.85 23.01
N THR A 163 4.48 -6.69 23.61
CA THR A 163 3.45 -6.21 24.55
C THR A 163 4.05 -5.47 25.75
N PRO A 164 5.09 -5.99 26.44
CA PRO A 164 5.69 -5.28 27.57
C PRO A 164 6.31 -3.93 27.16
N LEU A 165 6.95 -3.88 25.99
CA LEU A 165 7.54 -2.64 25.45
C LEU A 165 6.45 -1.59 25.15
N LEU A 166 5.34 -2.03 24.58
CA LEU A 166 4.19 -1.17 24.28
C LEU A 166 3.54 -0.67 25.56
N ASP A 167 3.36 -1.52 26.57
CA ASP A 167 2.76 -1.14 27.84
C ASP A 167 3.62 -0.14 28.61
N GLU A 168 4.94 -0.35 28.67
CA GLU A 168 5.88 0.63 29.24
C GLU A 168 5.81 1.97 28.50
N PHE A 169 5.82 1.94 27.17
CA PHE A 169 5.75 3.13 26.34
C PHE A 169 4.42 3.89 26.54
N LYS A 170 3.29 3.16 26.56
CA LYS A 170 1.96 3.71 26.81
C LYS A 170 1.88 4.33 28.20
N MET A 171 2.39 3.67 29.24
CA MET A 171 2.43 4.23 30.60
C MET A 171 3.27 5.50 30.66
N ARG A 172 4.50 5.47 30.11
CA ARG A 172 5.42 6.61 30.12
C ARG A 172 4.87 7.84 29.42
N LYS A 173 4.16 7.67 28.31
CA LYS A 173 3.59 8.78 27.51
C LYS A 173 2.10 9.02 27.75
N SER A 174 1.47 8.28 28.68
CA SER A 174 0.03 8.32 28.95
C SER A 174 -0.82 8.15 27.68
N LEU A 175 -0.48 7.15 26.86
CA LEU A 175 -1.12 6.84 25.58
C LEU A 175 -2.07 5.64 25.68
N THR A 176 -2.92 5.51 24.67
CA THR A 176 -3.87 4.40 24.51
C THR A 176 -3.67 3.72 23.15
N ASP A 177 -4.23 2.53 22.98
CA ASP A 177 -4.16 1.80 21.71
C ASP A 177 -4.79 2.60 20.55
N ASP A 178 -5.88 3.34 20.83
CA ASP A 178 -6.54 4.25 19.87
C ASP A 178 -5.59 5.32 19.32
N THR A 179 -4.57 5.69 20.10
CA THR A 179 -3.60 6.71 19.67
C THR A 179 -2.77 6.23 18.47
N PHE A 180 -2.40 4.95 18.42
CA PHE A 180 -1.65 4.41 17.28
C PHE A 180 -2.52 4.34 16.01
N LEU A 181 -3.82 4.04 16.16
CA LEU A 181 -4.79 4.08 15.06
C LEU A 181 -4.98 5.51 14.55
N GLN A 182 -5.11 6.48 15.47
CA GLN A 182 -5.19 7.89 15.13
C GLN A 182 -3.94 8.36 14.38
N TRP A 183 -2.74 8.00 14.84
CA TRP A 183 -1.48 8.35 14.16
C TRP A 183 -1.43 7.84 12.72
N ARG A 184 -1.84 6.59 12.49
CA ARG A 184 -1.96 6.04 11.13
C ARG A 184 -2.95 6.84 10.28
N GLY A 185 -4.10 7.20 10.83
CA GLY A 185 -5.13 7.98 10.15
C GLY A 185 -4.66 9.39 9.80
N GLU A 186 -3.99 10.07 10.75
CA GLU A 186 -3.41 11.39 10.54
C GLU A 186 -2.30 11.37 9.49
N GLU A 187 -1.38 10.39 9.55
CA GLU A 187 -0.32 10.21 8.55
C GLU A 187 -0.92 9.97 7.16
N SER A 188 -1.94 9.10 7.05
CA SER A 188 -2.63 8.83 5.80
C SER A 188 -3.34 10.05 5.23
N GLY A 189 -4.05 10.79 6.09
CA GLY A 189 -4.74 12.04 5.71
C GLY A 189 -3.77 13.13 5.26
N PHE A 190 -2.64 13.28 5.96
CA PHE A 190 -1.57 14.19 5.57
C PHE A 190 -1.03 13.84 4.17
N LEU A 191 -0.63 12.59 3.95
CA LEU A 191 -0.09 12.14 2.65
C LEU A 191 -1.13 12.17 1.52
N ALA A 192 -2.42 12.05 1.83
CA ALA A 192 -3.49 12.19 0.85
C ALA A 192 -3.71 13.63 0.40
N ASN A 193 -3.56 14.58 1.32
CA ASN A 193 -3.84 16.01 1.11
C ASN A 193 -2.61 16.85 0.76
N LEU A 194 -1.43 16.24 0.73
CA LEU A 194 -0.13 16.87 0.50
C LEU A 194 -0.07 17.83 -0.70
N ALA A 195 -0.85 17.55 -1.75
CA ALA A 195 -0.87 18.31 -2.99
C ALA A 195 -2.14 19.17 -3.15
N LEU A 196 -3.03 19.24 -2.17
CA LEU A 196 -4.32 19.93 -2.30
C LEU A 196 -4.33 21.21 -1.47
N GLU A 197 -4.54 22.33 -2.15
CA GLU A 197 -4.74 23.61 -1.49
C GLU A 197 -6.10 23.54 -0.76
N PRO A 198 -6.19 23.99 0.50
CA PRO A 198 -7.47 24.08 1.18
C PRO A 198 -8.46 24.88 0.33
N PRO A 199 -9.69 24.38 0.11
CA PRO A 199 -10.68 25.08 -0.69
C PRO A 199 -10.96 26.51 -0.18
N SER A 200 -10.87 26.73 1.14
CA SER A 200 -11.00 28.05 1.75
C SER A 200 -10.00 29.06 1.20
N ASP A 201 -8.75 28.65 1.02
CA ASP A 201 -7.65 29.54 0.65
C ASP A 201 -7.68 29.81 -0.86
N ALA A 202 -8.00 28.78 -1.64
CA ALA A 202 -8.23 28.94 -3.08
C ALA A 202 -9.39 29.91 -3.35
N ILE A 203 -10.49 29.79 -2.59
CA ILE A 203 -11.65 30.70 -2.68
C ILE A 203 -11.26 32.11 -2.23
N ALA A 204 -10.55 32.25 -1.11
CA ALA A 204 -10.13 33.56 -0.59
C ALA A 204 -9.18 34.30 -1.55
N VAL A 205 -8.21 33.60 -2.15
CA VAL A 205 -7.31 34.17 -3.17
C VAL A 205 -8.09 34.58 -4.41
N ALA A 206 -8.96 33.70 -4.92
CA ALA A 206 -9.80 34.03 -6.07
C ALA A 206 -10.69 35.24 -5.80
N TYR A 207 -11.23 35.35 -4.57
CA TYR A 207 -12.04 36.49 -4.17
C TYR A 207 -11.24 37.79 -4.13
N VAL A 208 -10.05 37.79 -3.54
CA VAL A 208 -9.14 38.96 -3.55
C VAL A 208 -8.77 39.36 -4.97
N GLU A 209 -8.47 38.41 -5.86
CA GLU A 209 -8.18 38.70 -7.27
C GLU A 209 -9.37 39.37 -7.98
N GLU A 210 -10.61 38.95 -7.72
CA GLU A 210 -11.81 39.58 -8.26
C GLU A 210 -12.06 40.99 -7.67
N LEU A 211 -11.77 41.20 -6.39
CA LEU A 211 -11.84 42.50 -5.73
C LEU A 211 -10.78 43.48 -6.26
N GLU A 212 -9.55 43.02 -6.52
CA GLU A 212 -8.51 43.85 -7.15
C GLU A 212 -8.88 44.23 -8.59
N LYS A 213 -9.48 43.31 -9.36
CA LYS A 213 -10.00 43.63 -10.70
C LYS A 213 -11.09 44.69 -10.61
N LEU A 214 -11.98 44.59 -9.62
CA LEU A 214 -13.00 45.60 -9.37
C LEU A 214 -12.37 46.95 -9.03
N GLN A 215 -11.42 46.99 -8.11
CA GLN A 215 -10.73 48.22 -7.71
C GLN A 215 -9.96 48.87 -8.88
N ARG A 216 -9.34 48.07 -9.75
CA ARG A 216 -8.71 48.56 -11.00
C ARG A 216 -9.75 49.14 -11.97
N ALA A 217 -10.92 48.51 -12.11
CA ALA A 217 -11.99 49.01 -12.96
C ALA A 217 -12.60 50.32 -12.42
N GLU A 218 -12.78 50.42 -11.10
CA GLU A 218 -13.22 51.63 -10.40
C GLU A 218 -12.22 52.77 -10.59
N ALA A 219 -10.92 52.52 -10.39
CA ALA A 219 -9.87 53.51 -10.58
C ALA A 219 -9.78 53.96 -12.06
N MET A 220 -9.91 53.05 -13.02
CA MET A 220 -9.90 53.38 -14.45
C MET A 220 -11.08 54.30 -14.81
N TYR A 221 -12.29 53.96 -14.36
CA TYR A 221 -13.47 54.79 -14.58
C TYR A 221 -13.35 56.14 -13.86
N GLY A 222 -12.93 56.12 -12.59
CA GLY A 222 -12.69 57.32 -11.77
C GLY A 222 -11.70 58.29 -12.43
N ASN A 223 -10.57 57.80 -12.92
CA ASN A 223 -9.59 58.59 -13.65
C ASN A 223 -10.17 59.22 -14.91
N MET A 224 -10.97 58.48 -15.69
CA MET A 224 -11.63 58.99 -16.90
C MET A 224 -12.70 60.04 -16.60
N THR A 225 -13.42 59.91 -15.48
CA THR A 225 -14.39 60.91 -15.02
C THR A 225 -13.77 62.11 -14.31
N GLY A 226 -12.55 61.96 -13.79
CA GLY A 226 -11.79 62.99 -13.08
C GLY A 226 -10.93 63.87 -13.98
N VAL A 227 -10.75 63.53 -15.26
CA VAL A 227 -10.09 64.43 -16.23
C VAL A 227 -11.00 65.64 -16.44
N PRO A 228 -10.48 66.89 -16.34
CA PRO A 228 -11.30 68.06 -16.59
C PRO A 228 -11.84 68.00 -18.02
N PHE A 229 -13.16 68.16 -18.15
CA PHE A 229 -13.92 68.54 -19.33
C PHE A 229 -13.08 68.80 -20.60
N LEU A 230 -13.38 68.08 -21.70
CA LEU A 230 -12.75 68.23 -23.02
C LEU A 230 -12.34 69.69 -23.28
N THR A 231 -11.05 69.99 -23.17
CA THR A 231 -10.55 71.36 -23.33
C THR A 231 -10.44 71.67 -24.82
N TYR A 232 -11.53 72.17 -25.39
CA TYR A 232 -11.52 72.67 -26.75
C TYR A 232 -10.74 73.98 -26.82
N THR A 233 -9.83 74.08 -27.79
CA THR A 233 -9.14 75.34 -28.11
C THR A 233 -9.87 76.05 -29.26
N PRO A 234 -9.63 77.34 -29.53
CA PRO A 234 -10.21 78.02 -30.69
C PRO A 234 -9.92 77.31 -32.03
N ALA A 235 -8.79 76.60 -32.13
CA ALA A 235 -8.43 75.79 -33.30
C ALA A 235 -9.29 74.52 -33.47
N SER A 236 -10.01 74.09 -32.42
CA SER A 236 -10.90 72.94 -32.42
C SER A 236 -12.25 73.22 -33.10
N PHE A 237 -12.55 74.49 -33.41
CA PHE A 237 -13.81 74.93 -34.02
C PHE A 237 -13.62 75.38 -35.47
N THR A 238 -14.62 75.10 -36.32
CA THR A 238 -14.71 75.62 -37.68
C THR A 238 -15.20 77.08 -37.67
N PRO A 239 -14.97 77.86 -38.74
CA PRO A 239 -15.52 79.22 -38.89
C PRO A 239 -17.05 79.29 -38.80
N SER A 240 -17.74 78.17 -38.98
CA SER A 240 -19.20 78.00 -38.87
C SER A 240 -19.67 77.52 -37.48
N SER A 241 -18.82 77.64 -36.45
CA SER A 241 -19.13 77.33 -35.05
C SER A 241 -19.32 75.84 -34.69
N GLY A 242 -18.94 74.90 -35.56
CA GLY A 242 -18.95 73.45 -35.28
C GLY A 242 -17.56 72.92 -34.90
N LEU A 243 -17.45 71.76 -34.25
CA LEU A 243 -16.15 71.10 -34.04
C LEU A 243 -15.54 70.67 -35.39
N ASN A 244 -14.23 70.85 -35.56
CA ASN A 244 -13.52 70.32 -36.71
C ASN A 244 -13.52 68.76 -36.69
N SER A 245 -13.18 68.12 -37.81
CA SER A 245 -13.28 66.66 -37.96
C SER A 245 -12.44 65.90 -36.93
N GLU A 246 -11.22 66.38 -36.64
CA GLU A 246 -10.30 65.76 -35.69
C GLU A 246 -10.81 65.87 -34.24
N ALA A 247 -11.25 67.06 -33.83
CA ALA A 247 -11.80 67.31 -32.50
C ALA A 247 -13.11 66.52 -32.25
N ARG A 248 -13.93 66.35 -33.29
CA ARG A 248 -15.15 65.53 -33.23
C ARG A 248 -14.85 64.04 -33.08
N GLN A 249 -13.83 63.55 -33.80
CA GLN A 249 -13.40 62.16 -33.69
C GLN A 249 -12.79 61.88 -32.32
N SER A 250 -11.90 62.76 -31.83
CA SER A 250 -11.31 62.66 -30.48
C SER A 250 -12.36 62.70 -29.36
N SER A 251 -13.42 63.49 -29.52
CA SER A 251 -14.54 63.52 -28.56
C SER A 251 -15.32 62.20 -28.54
N ARG A 252 -15.62 61.64 -29.73
CA ARG A 252 -16.30 60.34 -29.85
C ARG A 252 -15.48 59.18 -29.34
N THR A 253 -14.16 59.19 -29.54
CA THR A 253 -13.27 58.15 -29.01
C THR A 253 -13.20 58.22 -27.49
N ALA A 254 -13.06 59.42 -26.90
CA ALA A 254 -13.08 59.59 -25.45
C ALA A 254 -14.42 59.15 -24.82
N GLU A 255 -15.54 59.48 -25.46
CA GLU A 255 -16.89 59.04 -25.04
C GLU A 255 -17.04 57.51 -25.14
N ALA A 256 -16.57 56.90 -26.23
CA ALA A 256 -16.59 55.45 -26.40
C ALA A 256 -15.71 54.73 -25.36
N GLU A 257 -14.55 55.28 -25.02
CA GLU A 257 -13.64 54.79 -23.98
C GLU A 257 -14.26 54.86 -22.58
N LEU A 258 -14.92 55.99 -22.26
CA LEU A 258 -15.64 56.17 -21.00
C LEU A 258 -16.79 55.15 -20.87
N LEU A 259 -17.60 54.99 -21.91
CA LEU A 259 -18.67 54.00 -21.93
C LEU A 259 -18.13 52.56 -21.84
N ALA A 260 -16.98 52.27 -22.44
CA ALA A 260 -16.32 50.98 -22.31
C ALA A 260 -15.79 50.74 -20.89
N ALA A 261 -15.23 51.75 -20.23
CA ALA A 261 -14.81 51.67 -18.82
C ALA A 261 -16.00 51.45 -17.88
N LEU A 262 -17.12 52.15 -18.08
CA LEU A 262 -18.35 51.95 -17.31
C LEU A 262 -18.92 50.53 -17.48
N ARG A 263 -18.94 50.01 -18.72
CA ARG A 263 -19.37 48.62 -18.97
C ARG A 263 -18.47 47.60 -18.28
N ARG A 264 -17.15 47.81 -18.28
CA ARG A 264 -16.18 46.95 -17.58
C ARG A 264 -16.40 46.97 -16.07
N LEU A 265 -16.66 48.15 -15.50
CA LEU A 265 -16.97 48.30 -14.08
C LEU A 265 -18.23 47.51 -13.70
N HIS A 266 -19.36 47.73 -14.39
CA HIS A 266 -20.59 46.98 -14.11
C HIS A 266 -20.44 45.47 -14.29
N LEU A 267 -19.71 45.02 -15.33
CA LEU A 267 -19.46 43.60 -15.53
C LEU A 267 -18.69 43.01 -14.33
N GLN A 268 -17.64 43.70 -13.88
CA GLN A 268 -16.83 43.24 -12.76
C GLN A 268 -17.59 43.28 -11.43
N MET A 269 -18.47 44.27 -11.21
CA MET A 269 -19.38 44.31 -10.06
C MET A 269 -20.28 43.07 -10.02
N ASN A 270 -20.89 42.71 -11.16
CA ASN A 270 -21.73 41.51 -11.26
C ASN A 270 -20.92 40.22 -11.00
N VAL A 271 -19.67 40.14 -11.46
CA VAL A 271 -18.78 39.00 -11.20
C VAL A 271 -18.51 38.86 -9.70
N VAL A 272 -18.22 39.95 -9.00
CA VAL A 272 -17.99 39.95 -7.55
C VAL A 272 -19.27 39.59 -6.79
N GLU A 273 -20.42 40.15 -7.14
CA GLU A 273 -21.71 39.84 -6.49
C GLU A 273 -22.13 38.37 -6.67
N ASP A 274 -21.94 37.83 -7.87
CA ASP A 274 -22.21 36.42 -8.14
C ASP A 274 -21.22 35.51 -7.38
N PHE A 275 -19.96 35.91 -7.25
CA PHE A 275 -18.98 35.22 -6.42
C PHE A 275 -19.39 35.24 -4.94
N GLU A 276 -19.77 36.40 -4.41
CA GLU A 276 -20.25 36.59 -3.03
C GLU A 276 -21.46 35.68 -2.74
N CYS A 277 -22.42 35.62 -3.67
CA CYS A 277 -23.60 34.76 -3.59
C CYS A 277 -23.25 33.27 -3.59
N ARG A 278 -22.42 32.83 -4.55
CA ARG A 278 -22.02 31.42 -4.68
C ARG A 278 -21.22 30.90 -3.48
N HIS A 279 -20.47 31.76 -2.82
CA HIS A 279 -19.59 31.39 -1.71
C HIS A 279 -20.10 31.83 -0.32
N GLY A 280 -21.32 32.38 -0.23
CA GLY A 280 -21.96 32.75 1.05
C GLY A 280 -21.29 33.90 1.78
N ILE A 281 -20.69 34.85 1.05
CA ILE A 281 -19.99 36.00 1.61
C ILE A 281 -21.02 37.11 1.87
N ASN A 282 -21.34 37.35 3.14
CA ASN A 282 -22.40 38.28 3.54
C ASN A 282 -22.00 39.77 3.44
N ARG A 283 -20.69 40.06 3.48
CA ARG A 283 -20.15 41.42 3.41
C ARG A 283 -18.91 41.44 2.53
N ARG A 284 -18.88 42.36 1.56
CA ARG A 284 -17.71 42.61 0.72
C ARG A 284 -16.47 42.91 1.56
N TRP A 285 -15.34 42.28 1.23
CA TRP A 285 -14.10 42.54 1.95
C TRP A 285 -13.49 43.87 1.51
N GLU A 286 -13.02 44.64 2.48
CA GLU A 286 -12.28 45.88 2.29
C GLU A 286 -10.78 45.63 2.45
N VAL A 287 -9.94 46.51 1.89
CA VAL A 287 -8.46 46.38 1.96
C VAL A 287 -7.94 46.40 3.41
N SER A 288 -8.71 47.00 4.33
CA SER A 288 -8.42 47.01 5.77
C SER A 288 -8.83 45.73 6.50
N ASP A 289 -9.61 44.86 5.88
CA ASP A 289 -10.11 43.65 6.54
C ASP A 289 -8.97 42.63 6.72
N PRO A 290 -8.85 41.99 7.90
CA PRO A 290 -7.80 41.01 8.17
C PRO A 290 -7.79 39.86 7.15
N HIS A 291 -8.96 39.33 6.80
CA HIS A 291 -9.08 38.24 5.83
C HIS A 291 -8.62 38.63 4.41
N TYR A 292 -8.85 39.89 4.01
CA TYR A 292 -8.34 40.41 2.74
C TYR A 292 -6.81 40.49 2.76
N GLN A 293 -6.24 41.04 3.83
CA GLN A 293 -4.79 41.20 3.96
C GLN A 293 -4.06 39.87 4.00
N GLU A 294 -4.60 38.90 4.76
CA GLU A 294 -4.08 37.53 4.82
C GLU A 294 -4.12 36.84 3.45
N ALA A 295 -5.26 36.90 2.75
CA ALA A 295 -5.41 36.27 1.44
C ALA A 295 -4.58 36.96 0.35
N HIS A 296 -4.45 38.29 0.38
CA HIS A 296 -3.59 39.06 -0.51
C HIS A 296 -2.10 38.73 -0.29
N GLN A 297 -1.66 38.67 0.97
CA GLN A 297 -0.30 38.27 1.31
C GLN A 297 -0.02 36.82 0.89
N TYR A 298 -0.97 35.91 1.14
CA TYR A 298 -0.87 34.52 0.71
C TYR A 298 -0.81 34.41 -0.82
N SER A 299 -1.63 35.15 -1.56
CA SER A 299 -1.61 35.17 -3.04
C SER A 299 -0.21 35.45 -3.59
N GLY A 300 0.50 36.45 -3.03
CA GLY A 300 1.86 36.79 -3.41
C GLY A 300 2.90 35.69 -3.14
N GLN A 301 2.66 34.82 -2.15
CA GLN A 301 3.56 33.73 -1.77
C GLN A 301 3.03 32.34 -2.15
N ARG A 302 1.84 32.25 -2.74
CA ARG A 302 1.07 31.02 -2.97
C ARG A 302 1.90 29.98 -3.69
N ARG A 303 2.56 30.36 -4.79
CA ARG A 303 3.41 29.45 -5.56
C ARG A 303 4.59 28.90 -4.75
N PHE A 304 5.20 29.72 -3.92
CA PHE A 304 6.31 29.30 -3.06
C PHE A 304 5.83 28.35 -1.96
N VAL A 305 4.79 28.74 -1.21
CA VAL A 305 4.21 27.92 -0.14
C VAL A 305 3.75 26.55 -0.67
N ARG A 306 3.11 26.53 -1.85
CA ARG A 306 2.65 25.30 -2.50
C ARG A 306 3.81 24.39 -2.92
N ALA A 307 4.88 24.97 -3.47
CA ALA A 307 6.08 24.21 -3.82
C ALA A 307 6.79 23.65 -2.57
N VAL A 308 6.79 24.41 -1.46
CA VAL A 308 7.32 23.94 -0.18
C VAL A 308 6.49 22.81 0.41
N GLU A 309 5.15 22.87 0.36
CA GLU A 309 4.25 21.80 0.83
C GLU A 309 4.41 20.50 0.03
N GLU A 310 4.52 20.61 -1.30
CA GLU A 310 4.76 19.47 -2.17
C GLU A 310 6.13 18.83 -1.87
N LEU A 311 7.16 19.66 -1.73
CA LEU A 311 8.50 19.21 -1.36
C LEU A 311 8.51 18.59 0.04
N GLU A 312 7.80 19.16 1.01
CA GLU A 312 7.70 18.66 2.39
C GLU A 312 7.25 17.21 2.39
N GLY A 313 6.14 16.89 1.73
CA GLY A 313 5.70 15.51 1.80
C GLY A 313 6.47 14.57 0.90
N LEU A 314 7.08 15.01 -0.19
CA LEU A 314 8.04 14.18 -0.92
C LEU A 314 9.24 13.81 -0.02
N VAL A 315 9.75 14.77 0.76
CA VAL A 315 10.82 14.56 1.73
C VAL A 315 10.38 13.64 2.86
N VAL A 316 9.25 13.92 3.53
CA VAL A 316 8.67 13.08 4.60
C VAL A 316 8.44 11.65 4.09
N GLN A 317 7.82 11.51 2.92
CA GLN A 317 7.56 10.23 2.30
C GLN A 317 8.87 9.48 2.04
N ARG A 318 9.88 10.14 1.47
CA ARG A 318 11.17 9.52 1.16
C ARG A 318 11.96 9.12 2.41
N MET A 319 11.95 9.95 3.44
CA MET A 319 12.59 9.62 4.72
C MET A 319 11.92 8.41 5.38
N PHE A 320 10.59 8.32 5.27
CA PHE A 320 9.86 7.19 5.83
C PHE A 320 10.12 5.91 5.05
N GLU A 321 10.20 5.97 3.72
CA GLU A 321 10.67 4.88 2.88
C GLU A 321 12.09 4.43 3.26
N LEU A 322 13.06 5.36 3.36
CA LEU A 322 14.45 5.06 3.67
C LEU A 322 14.64 4.48 5.08
N SER A 323 13.92 4.99 6.08
CA SER A 323 13.96 4.42 7.44
C SER A 323 13.56 2.94 7.48
N LYS A 324 12.69 2.50 6.55
CA LYS A 324 12.25 1.10 6.44
C LYS A 324 13.11 0.29 5.47
N ALA A 325 13.58 0.89 4.39
CA ALA A 325 14.52 0.27 3.47
C ALA A 325 15.87 -0.02 4.16
N ASN A 326 16.31 0.82 5.11
CA ASN A 326 17.55 0.60 5.83
C ASN A 326 17.46 -0.50 6.90
N LEU A 327 16.26 -0.77 7.43
CA LEU A 327 16.01 -1.99 8.20
C LEU A 327 16.13 -3.25 7.31
N SER A 328 15.85 -3.12 6.00
CA SER A 328 16.03 -4.20 5.02
C SER A 328 17.39 -4.24 4.32
N SER A 329 18.31 -3.28 4.55
CA SER A 329 19.53 -3.13 3.75
C SER A 329 20.80 -3.70 4.39
N THR A 330 20.70 -4.39 5.53
CA THR A 330 21.81 -5.12 6.16
C THR A 330 22.45 -6.15 5.21
N ALA A 331 21.74 -6.64 4.20
CA ALA A 331 22.31 -7.50 3.15
C ALA A 331 23.00 -6.75 1.99
N LEU A 332 22.60 -5.52 1.65
CA LEU A 332 23.23 -4.75 0.56
C LEU A 332 24.60 -4.17 0.96
N GLU A 333 24.76 -3.81 2.23
CA GLU A 333 26.02 -3.30 2.80
C GLU A 333 27.17 -4.32 2.70
N LYS A 334 26.87 -5.61 2.81
CA LYS A 334 27.88 -6.67 2.86
C LYS A 334 28.51 -6.99 1.49
N TYR A 335 27.79 -6.73 0.39
CA TYR A 335 28.19 -7.19 -0.94
C TYR A 335 28.50 -6.07 -1.97
N LEU A 336 27.88 -4.89 -1.87
CA LEU A 336 28.08 -3.81 -2.85
C LEU A 336 29.11 -2.76 -2.42
N VAL A 337 29.26 -2.52 -1.11
CA VAL A 337 30.21 -1.53 -0.56
C VAL A 337 31.68 -1.81 -0.94
N PRO A 338 32.15 -3.08 -1.02
CA PRO A 338 33.54 -3.36 -1.43
C PRO A 338 33.83 -3.09 -2.92
N LEU A 339 32.81 -2.94 -3.76
CA LEU A 339 32.95 -2.81 -5.22
C LEU A 339 32.86 -1.36 -5.73
N GLN A 340 32.57 -0.39 -4.86
CA GLN A 340 32.47 1.03 -5.23
C GLN A 340 33.84 1.74 -5.18
N VAL A 341 34.18 2.45 -6.26
CA VAL A 341 35.34 3.35 -6.33
C VAL A 341 34.88 4.73 -6.82
N PRO A 342 34.99 5.79 -6.00
CA PRO A 342 35.44 5.77 -4.61
C PRO A 342 34.45 5.03 -3.69
N PRO A 343 34.93 4.48 -2.55
CA PRO A 343 34.08 3.78 -1.60
C PRO A 343 32.96 4.72 -1.13
N CYS A 344 31.71 4.26 -1.21
CA CYS A 344 30.59 5.03 -0.69
C CYS A 344 30.79 5.22 0.82
N PRO A 345 30.69 6.47 1.33
CA PRO A 345 30.82 6.72 2.76
C PRO A 345 29.80 5.86 3.50
N THR A 346 30.30 5.07 4.46
CA THR A 346 29.47 4.24 5.33
C THR A 346 28.55 5.15 6.12
N LEU A 347 27.27 5.17 5.78
CA LEU A 347 26.26 5.91 6.51
C LEU A 347 25.97 5.15 7.80
N ASN A 348 26.45 5.61 8.95
CA ASN A 348 26.07 4.97 10.21
C ASN A 348 24.59 5.21 10.50
N TYR A 349 23.98 4.35 11.32
CA TYR A 349 22.63 4.54 11.84
C TYR A 349 22.39 5.96 12.40
N VAL A 350 23.41 6.54 13.05
CA VAL A 350 23.38 7.90 13.57
C VAL A 350 23.37 8.95 12.45
N ASP A 351 24.11 8.73 11.37
CA ASP A 351 24.18 9.63 10.21
C ASP A 351 22.85 9.60 9.43
N VAL A 352 22.27 8.42 9.24
CA VAL A 352 20.96 8.24 8.60
C VAL A 352 19.83 8.83 9.45
N ILE A 353 19.85 8.66 10.77
CA ILE A 353 18.88 9.32 11.67
C ILE A 353 19.09 10.83 11.69
N GLY A 354 20.34 11.30 11.61
CA GLY A 354 20.67 12.71 11.40
C GLY A 354 19.99 13.26 10.15
N TYR A 355 20.24 12.63 9.00
CA TYR A 355 19.60 12.99 7.72
C TYR A 355 18.08 12.72 7.70
N ALA A 356 17.58 11.81 8.54
CA ALA A 356 16.16 11.49 8.71
C ALA A 356 15.48 12.34 9.81
N SER A 357 16.17 13.34 10.36
CA SER A 357 15.55 14.36 11.18
C SER A 357 14.91 15.39 10.26
N LEU A 358 13.58 15.47 10.27
CA LEU A 358 12.86 16.49 9.50
C LEU A 358 13.28 17.92 9.96
N GLY A 359 13.93 18.05 11.12
CA GLY A 359 14.35 19.31 11.73
C GLY A 359 15.54 19.99 11.06
N GLU A 360 16.26 19.30 10.17
CA GLU A 360 17.38 19.88 9.41
C GLU A 360 16.92 20.67 8.17
N PHE A 361 15.65 20.51 7.77
CA PHE A 361 15.11 21.21 6.62
C PHE A 361 14.44 22.52 7.06
N GLU A 362 15.24 23.60 7.16
CA GLU A 362 14.77 24.97 7.44
C GLU A 362 13.61 25.41 6.52
N LEU A 363 13.55 24.88 5.29
CA LEU A 363 12.49 25.17 4.33
C LEU A 363 11.12 24.62 4.76
N LEU A 364 11.07 23.56 5.57
CA LEU A 364 9.82 22.94 6.02
C LEU A 364 9.13 23.75 7.12
N LYS A 365 9.82 24.70 7.77
CA LYS A 365 9.22 25.64 8.72
C LYS A 365 8.17 26.56 8.09
N TYR A 366 8.21 26.70 6.77
CA TYR A 366 7.24 27.49 5.99
C TYR A 366 6.02 26.67 5.55
N SER A 367 5.98 25.37 5.85
CA SER A 367 4.78 24.57 5.64
C SER A 367 3.74 24.83 6.73
N ARG A 368 2.47 24.95 6.31
CA ARG A 368 1.33 25.09 7.22
C ARG A 368 1.04 23.85 8.07
N HIS A 369 1.58 22.70 7.70
CA HIS A 369 1.21 21.42 8.30
C HIS A 369 1.94 21.14 9.63
N ASN A 370 3.00 21.91 9.94
CA ASN A 370 3.81 21.76 11.14
C ASN A 370 4.15 20.28 11.43
N VAL A 371 4.53 19.53 10.38
CA VAL A 371 4.73 18.08 10.42
C VAL A 371 5.75 17.69 11.49
N MET A 372 6.74 18.55 11.72
CA MET A 372 7.73 18.48 12.80
C MET A 372 7.17 18.28 14.21
N THR A 373 5.96 18.78 14.45
CA THR A 373 5.31 18.76 15.76
C THR A 373 4.37 17.58 15.94
N LYS A 374 4.12 16.82 14.86
CA LYS A 374 3.16 15.72 14.87
C LYS A 374 3.74 14.49 15.58
N PRO A 375 3.04 13.87 16.54
CA PRO A 375 3.57 12.71 17.26
C PRO A 375 3.96 11.53 16.35
N TRP A 376 3.27 11.33 15.23
CA TRP A 376 3.54 10.23 14.30
C TRP A 376 4.82 10.42 13.45
N THR A 377 5.48 11.57 13.53
CA THR A 377 6.78 11.80 12.85
C THR A 377 7.98 11.47 13.71
N VAL A 378 7.78 11.35 15.03
CA VAL A 378 8.85 11.03 15.99
C VAL A 378 9.31 9.58 15.79
N PRO A 379 10.63 9.31 15.60
CA PRO A 379 11.14 7.96 15.31
C PRO A 379 10.72 6.91 16.33
N GLU A 380 10.86 7.19 17.64
CA GLU A 380 10.45 6.30 18.73
C GLU A 380 8.95 5.95 18.65
N ASN A 381 8.10 6.94 18.34
CA ASN A 381 6.66 6.73 18.21
C ASN A 381 6.34 5.85 16.99
N ARG A 382 7.06 6.02 15.87
CA ARG A 382 6.89 5.20 14.66
C ARG A 382 7.29 3.75 14.88
N GLU A 383 8.40 3.53 15.58
CA GLU A 383 8.86 2.18 15.94
C GLU A 383 7.81 1.47 16.81
N MET A 384 7.28 2.16 17.83
CA MET A 384 6.23 1.61 18.68
C MET A 384 4.92 1.42 17.93
N ALA A 385 4.56 2.30 17.00
CA ALA A 385 3.40 2.09 16.14
C ALA A 385 3.53 0.82 15.28
N VAL A 386 4.71 0.54 14.73
CA VAL A 386 4.95 -0.70 13.99
C VAL A 386 4.80 -1.93 14.89
N LYS A 387 5.39 -1.91 16.09
CA LYS A 387 5.25 -2.98 17.08
C LYS A 387 3.78 -3.20 17.47
N PHE A 388 3.03 -2.12 17.67
CA PHE A 388 1.59 -2.17 17.95
C PHE A 388 0.81 -2.88 16.84
N PHE A 389 1.02 -2.50 15.58
CA PHE A 389 0.35 -3.18 14.47
C PHE A 389 0.82 -4.63 14.31
N LYS A 390 2.09 -4.95 14.59
CA LYS A 390 2.57 -6.35 14.59
C LYS A 390 1.82 -7.17 15.63
N VAL A 391 1.68 -6.70 16.88
CA VAL A 391 0.92 -7.38 17.94
C VAL A 391 -0.55 -7.58 17.53
N LEU A 392 -1.19 -6.55 16.97
CA LEU A 392 -2.57 -6.65 16.47
C LEU A 392 -2.71 -7.75 15.41
N ARG A 393 -1.78 -7.81 14.45
CA ARG A 393 -1.73 -8.83 13.41
C ARG A 393 -1.37 -10.23 13.95
N SER A 394 -0.53 -10.32 14.97
CA SER A 394 -0.22 -11.60 15.64
C SER A 394 -1.44 -12.19 16.36
N HIS A 395 -2.27 -11.36 16.99
CA HIS A 395 -3.53 -11.83 17.56
C HIS A 395 -4.50 -12.35 16.50
N GLU A 396 -4.63 -11.66 15.36
CA GLU A 396 -5.40 -12.15 14.22
C GLU A 396 -4.86 -13.48 13.67
N GLU A 397 -3.53 -13.61 13.59
CA GLU A 397 -2.88 -14.84 13.17
C GLU A 397 -3.27 -16.01 14.08
N ILE A 398 -3.21 -15.84 15.39
CA ILE A 398 -3.59 -16.88 16.35
C ILE A 398 -5.04 -17.32 16.16
N ILE A 399 -5.96 -16.37 15.99
CA ILE A 399 -7.39 -16.68 15.76
C ILE A 399 -7.55 -17.52 14.50
N ARG A 400 -6.86 -17.17 13.41
CA ARG A 400 -6.88 -17.89 12.15
C ARG A 400 -6.25 -19.28 12.28
N LEU A 401 -5.07 -19.38 12.87
CA LEU A 401 -4.36 -20.65 13.08
C LEU A 401 -5.17 -21.61 13.95
N ASN A 402 -5.89 -21.13 14.97
CA ASN A 402 -6.78 -21.97 15.78
C ASN A 402 -7.84 -22.69 14.92
N VAL A 403 -8.38 -21.99 13.91
CA VAL A 403 -9.33 -22.58 12.95
C VAL A 403 -8.63 -23.56 12.01
N GLU A 404 -7.46 -23.19 11.47
CA GLU A 404 -6.70 -24.01 10.53
C GLU A 404 -6.20 -25.32 11.16
N ILE A 405 -5.68 -25.25 12.39
CA ILE A 405 -5.24 -26.40 13.20
C ILE A 405 -6.41 -27.36 13.44
N GLY A 406 -7.56 -26.83 13.86
CA GLY A 406 -8.76 -27.63 14.08
C GLY A 406 -9.25 -28.30 12.80
N ARG A 407 -9.23 -27.58 11.67
CA ARG A 407 -9.62 -28.10 10.35
C ARG A 407 -8.67 -29.20 9.86
N LEU A 408 -7.36 -29.03 10.02
CA LEU A 408 -6.40 -30.06 9.64
C LEU A 408 -6.61 -31.33 10.47
N GLY A 409 -6.78 -31.20 11.79
CA GLY A 409 -7.08 -32.34 12.66
C GLY A 409 -8.36 -33.08 12.25
N ALA A 410 -9.44 -32.35 11.97
CA ALA A 410 -10.70 -32.94 11.52
C ALA A 410 -10.59 -33.57 10.12
N TRP A 411 -9.88 -32.92 9.19
CA TRP A 411 -9.65 -33.44 7.84
C TRP A 411 -8.93 -34.78 7.87
N ILE A 412 -7.87 -34.90 8.67
CA ILE A 412 -7.12 -36.15 8.78
C ILE A 412 -8.01 -37.28 9.30
N GLN A 413 -8.83 -37.03 10.33
CA GLN A 413 -9.76 -38.06 10.84
C GLN A 413 -10.76 -38.50 9.79
N PHE A 414 -11.35 -37.53 9.09
CA PHE A 414 -12.30 -37.77 8.03
C PHE A 414 -11.66 -38.58 6.89
N GLU A 415 -10.49 -38.16 6.41
CA GLU A 415 -9.77 -38.81 5.31
C GLU A 415 -9.38 -40.25 5.68
N ASP A 416 -8.84 -40.47 6.88
CA ASP A 416 -8.49 -41.82 7.34
C ASP A 416 -9.72 -42.74 7.41
N GLN A 417 -10.85 -42.25 7.91
CA GLN A 417 -12.10 -43.01 7.97
C GLN A 417 -12.63 -43.34 6.57
N GLN A 418 -12.59 -42.38 5.65
CA GLN A 418 -13.04 -42.57 4.28
C GLN A 418 -12.16 -43.58 3.53
N MET A 419 -10.84 -43.51 3.69
CA MET A 419 -9.91 -44.46 3.06
C MET A 419 -10.11 -45.87 3.58
N LEU A 420 -10.22 -46.06 4.91
CA LEU A 420 -10.50 -47.36 5.51
C LEU A 420 -11.83 -47.94 5.03
N SER A 421 -12.90 -47.14 5.03
CA SER A 421 -14.22 -47.57 4.55
C SER A 421 -14.19 -47.95 3.06
N ALA A 422 -13.41 -47.25 2.24
CA ALA A 422 -13.24 -47.56 0.82
C ALA A 422 -12.49 -48.89 0.63
N ILE A 423 -11.46 -49.14 1.44
CA ILE A 423 -10.71 -50.41 1.42
C ILE A 423 -11.63 -51.57 1.77
N ASP A 424 -12.39 -51.46 2.87
CA ASP A 424 -13.34 -52.50 3.29
C ASP A 424 -14.39 -52.78 2.20
N SER A 425 -14.97 -51.71 1.63
CA SER A 425 -15.98 -51.84 0.57
C SER A 425 -15.42 -52.53 -0.69
N LEU A 426 -14.20 -52.17 -1.11
CA LEU A 426 -13.54 -52.78 -2.26
C LEU A 426 -13.19 -54.25 -2.03
N GLN A 427 -12.86 -54.63 -0.78
CA GLN A 427 -12.65 -56.03 -0.41
C GLN A 427 -13.96 -56.81 -0.46
N ASP A 428 -15.05 -56.25 0.07
CA ASP A 428 -16.38 -56.86 0.06
C ASP A 428 -16.93 -57.06 -1.37
N GLU A 429 -16.65 -56.12 -2.27
CA GLU A 429 -16.99 -56.20 -3.70
C GLU A 429 -16.09 -57.19 -4.49
N GLY A 430 -15.05 -57.75 -3.87
CA GLY A 430 -14.12 -58.68 -4.50
C GLY A 430 -13.01 -58.01 -5.35
N SER A 431 -12.90 -56.69 -5.32
CA SER A 431 -11.89 -55.91 -6.06
C SER A 431 -10.54 -55.86 -5.34
N MET A 432 -9.95 -57.03 -5.08
CA MET A 432 -8.76 -57.20 -4.23
C MET A 432 -7.54 -56.38 -4.68
N MET A 433 -7.29 -56.27 -5.99
CA MET A 433 -6.14 -55.51 -6.51
C MET A 433 -6.29 -54.01 -6.30
N LEU A 434 -7.51 -53.48 -6.47
CA LEU A 434 -7.79 -52.07 -6.22
C LEU A 434 -7.77 -51.76 -4.72
N ALA A 435 -8.32 -52.65 -3.89
CA ALA A 435 -8.22 -52.53 -2.44
C ALA A 435 -6.76 -52.51 -1.95
N ALA A 436 -5.90 -53.36 -2.52
CA ALA A 436 -4.47 -53.38 -2.20
C ALA A 436 -3.76 -52.07 -2.58
N GLU A 437 -4.12 -51.48 -3.73
CA GLU A 437 -3.56 -50.20 -4.17
C GLU A 437 -4.02 -49.03 -3.29
N VAL A 438 -5.32 -48.96 -2.96
CA VAL A 438 -5.84 -47.96 -2.01
C VAL A 438 -5.22 -48.14 -0.62
N GLN A 439 -5.00 -49.37 -0.17
CA GLN A 439 -4.29 -49.65 1.08
C GLN A 439 -2.83 -49.16 1.06
N ARG A 440 -2.13 -49.27 -0.08
CA ARG A 440 -0.77 -48.75 -0.24
C ARG A 440 -0.76 -47.23 -0.12
N GLU A 441 -1.62 -46.55 -0.86
CA GLU A 441 -1.80 -45.08 -0.81
C GLU A 441 -2.18 -44.61 0.60
N PHE A 442 -3.13 -45.30 1.25
CA PHE A 442 -3.51 -45.02 2.64
C PHE A 442 -2.32 -45.15 3.59
N SER A 443 -1.50 -46.19 3.43
CA SER A 443 -0.33 -46.42 4.30
C SER A 443 0.72 -45.32 4.13
N GLU A 444 0.90 -44.81 2.92
CA GLU A 444 1.76 -43.65 2.63
C GLU A 444 1.20 -42.37 3.27
N ARG A 445 -0.07 -42.06 3.01
CA ARG A 445 -0.76 -40.89 3.57
C ARG A 445 -0.78 -40.91 5.10
N ARG A 446 -1.04 -42.06 5.71
CA ARG A 446 -1.11 -42.22 7.16
C ARG A 446 0.19 -41.86 7.86
N ARG A 447 1.35 -42.14 7.26
CA ARG A 447 2.66 -41.76 7.84
C ARG A 447 2.81 -40.24 7.93
N ILE A 448 2.35 -39.52 6.92
CA ILE A 448 2.33 -38.06 6.90
C ILE A 448 1.32 -37.53 7.94
N ASN A 449 0.13 -38.14 7.98
CA ASN A 449 -0.90 -37.82 8.95
C ASN A 449 -0.42 -38.01 10.41
N ASP A 450 0.32 -39.08 10.70
CA ASP A 450 0.90 -39.32 12.02
C ASP A 450 1.90 -38.21 12.42
N LEU A 451 2.72 -37.73 11.49
CA LEU A 451 3.58 -36.57 11.70
C LEU A 451 2.78 -35.28 11.96
N HIS A 452 1.70 -35.05 11.21
CA HIS A 452 0.80 -33.93 11.47
C HIS A 452 0.25 -33.98 12.88
N TYR A 453 -0.24 -35.13 13.32
CA TYR A 453 -0.77 -35.31 14.67
C TYR A 453 0.24 -34.97 15.76
N ILE A 454 1.48 -35.44 15.63
CA ILE A 454 2.54 -35.15 16.59
C ILE A 454 2.78 -33.64 16.70
N ARG A 455 2.87 -32.95 15.55
CA ARG A 455 3.04 -31.49 15.49
C ARG A 455 1.82 -30.74 16.02
N LEU A 456 0.60 -31.18 15.73
CA LEU A 456 -0.62 -30.56 16.31
C LEU A 456 -0.66 -30.69 17.84
N HIS A 457 -0.21 -31.82 18.38
CA HIS A 457 -0.08 -32.01 19.84
C HIS A 457 1.05 -31.17 20.45
N SER A 458 2.13 -30.91 19.71
CA SER A 458 3.18 -30.01 20.20
C SER A 458 2.71 -28.57 20.22
N ILE A 459 1.96 -28.11 19.22
CA ILE A 459 1.33 -26.79 19.20
C ILE A 459 0.42 -26.61 20.42
N ALA A 460 -0.41 -27.62 20.73
CA ALA A 460 -1.34 -27.57 21.86
C ALA A 460 -0.65 -27.49 23.24
N LYS A 461 0.65 -27.79 23.31
CA LYS A 461 1.46 -27.68 24.54
C LYS A 461 2.16 -26.32 24.68
N LEU A 462 2.11 -25.46 23.66
CA LEU A 462 2.72 -24.14 23.72
C LEU A 462 2.02 -23.27 24.78
N THR A 463 2.81 -22.56 25.57
CA THR A 463 2.30 -21.52 26.47
C THR A 463 1.62 -20.44 25.63
N GLY A 464 0.34 -20.17 25.88
CA GLY A 464 -0.45 -19.23 25.06
C GLY A 464 -1.24 -19.89 23.93
N TYR A 465 -1.22 -21.22 23.80
CA TYR A 465 -2.16 -21.92 22.92
C TYR A 465 -3.61 -21.68 23.36
N SER A 466 -4.47 -21.31 22.41
CA SER A 466 -5.89 -20.99 22.66
C SER A 466 -6.85 -21.73 21.74
N GLY A 467 -6.34 -22.61 20.89
CA GLY A 467 -7.12 -23.35 19.91
C GLY A 467 -7.82 -24.59 20.49
N PRO A 468 -8.60 -25.29 19.65
CA PRO A 468 -9.26 -26.53 20.05
C PRO A 468 -8.23 -27.61 20.42
N PRO A 469 -8.56 -28.52 21.36
CA PRO A 469 -7.67 -29.63 21.65
C PRO A 469 -7.49 -30.51 20.40
N PRO A 470 -6.27 -30.98 20.11
CA PRO A 470 -6.03 -31.87 19.00
C PRO A 470 -6.74 -33.21 19.25
N PRO A 471 -7.15 -33.94 18.19
CA PRO A 471 -7.81 -35.21 18.37
C PRO A 471 -6.87 -36.24 19.01
N PRO A 472 -7.37 -37.21 19.79
CA PRO A 472 -6.53 -38.13 20.56
C PRO A 472 -5.64 -39.01 19.66
N LEU A 473 -4.40 -39.28 20.11
CA LEU A 473 -3.40 -40.13 19.42
C LEU A 473 -3.73 -41.63 19.38
N LEU A 474 -4.96 -42.05 19.70
CA LEU A 474 -5.33 -43.46 19.80
C LEU A 474 -5.01 -44.20 18.49
N HIS A 475 -4.22 -45.27 18.58
CA HIS A 475 -3.81 -46.15 17.47
C HIS A 475 -2.85 -45.55 16.42
N ARG A 476 -2.10 -44.47 16.73
CA ARG A 476 -1.01 -43.95 15.89
C ARG A 476 0.36 -44.38 16.39
N GLN A 477 1.30 -44.69 15.48
CA GLN A 477 2.66 -45.06 15.87
C GLN A 477 3.39 -43.82 16.41
N ALA A 478 4.07 -43.99 17.55
CA ALA A 478 4.90 -42.92 18.10
C ALA A 478 6.16 -42.76 17.24
N LEU A 479 6.15 -41.77 16.34
CA LEU A 479 7.38 -41.31 15.69
C LEU A 479 8.13 -40.40 16.67
N VAL A 480 9.42 -40.65 16.86
CA VAL A 480 10.32 -39.71 17.55
C VAL A 480 10.70 -38.66 16.52
N VAL A 481 10.06 -37.50 16.59
CA VAL A 481 10.36 -36.35 15.73
C VAL A 481 11.08 -35.32 16.58
N ASP A 482 12.29 -34.94 16.17
CA ASP A 482 13.05 -33.88 16.81
C ASP A 482 12.48 -32.52 16.39
N LEU A 483 11.55 -32.00 17.20
CA LEU A 483 10.79 -30.78 16.90
C LEU A 483 11.59 -29.50 17.17
N ASP A 484 12.74 -29.61 17.84
CA ASP A 484 13.55 -28.47 18.29
C ASP A 484 14.58 -28.05 17.23
N ASN A 485 15.00 -28.96 16.34
CA ASN A 485 15.92 -28.68 15.23
C ASN A 485 15.25 -28.14 13.95
N GLU A 486 13.91 -28.15 13.86
CA GLU A 486 13.16 -27.61 12.70
C GLU A 486 12.64 -26.17 12.94
N ALA A 487 12.98 -25.56 14.08
CA ALA A 487 12.54 -24.21 14.46
C ALA A 487 13.30 -23.08 13.73
N GLU A 488 14.38 -23.39 13.02
CA GLU A 488 15.05 -22.48 12.08
C GLU A 488 14.41 -22.59 10.69
N GLY A 489 13.09 -22.38 10.63
CA GLY A 489 12.45 -21.93 9.40
C GLY A 489 12.80 -20.47 9.25
N ASP A 490 13.84 -20.22 8.47
CA ASP A 490 14.42 -18.93 8.10
C ASP A 490 13.42 -18.14 7.23
N ASP A 491 12.22 -17.88 7.76
CA ASP A 491 11.19 -16.99 7.21
C ASP A 491 11.15 -15.68 8.02
N ASP A 492 12.28 -15.34 8.68
CA ASP A 492 12.51 -13.97 9.09
C ASP A 492 12.71 -13.12 7.83
N GLU A 493 12.19 -11.87 7.85
CA GLU A 493 12.46 -10.86 6.81
C GLU A 493 13.98 -10.76 6.50
N ASP A 494 14.84 -11.19 7.42
CA ASP A 494 16.31 -11.22 7.34
C ASP A 494 16.91 -12.42 6.57
N SER A 495 16.23 -13.57 6.47
CA SER A 495 16.73 -14.75 5.74
C SER A 495 16.68 -14.56 4.22
N ASP A 496 15.55 -14.06 3.74
CA ASP A 496 15.28 -13.82 2.32
C ASP A 496 16.19 -12.71 1.75
N LEU A 497 16.68 -11.83 2.62
CA LEU A 497 17.75 -10.89 2.28
C LEU A 497 19.04 -11.62 1.89
N HIS A 498 19.28 -12.81 2.43
CA HIS A 498 20.46 -13.62 2.18
C HIS A 498 20.39 -14.40 0.85
N ASP A 499 19.23 -14.96 0.45
CA ASP A 499 19.06 -15.63 -0.87
C ASP A 499 19.02 -14.62 -2.03
N GLY A 500 18.34 -13.48 -1.83
CA GLY A 500 18.32 -12.38 -2.80
C GLY A 500 19.73 -11.81 -3.07
N ALA A 501 20.53 -11.64 -2.02
CA ALA A 501 21.94 -11.24 -2.14
C ALA A 501 22.80 -12.30 -2.83
N SER A 502 22.55 -13.59 -2.59
CA SER A 502 23.27 -14.71 -3.22
C SER A 502 23.03 -14.79 -4.73
N ARG A 503 21.78 -14.54 -5.18
CA ARG A 503 21.45 -14.46 -6.62
C ARG A 503 22.07 -13.23 -7.28
N LEU A 504 22.09 -12.08 -6.61
CA LEU A 504 22.74 -10.87 -7.12
C LEU A 504 24.27 -11.05 -7.21
N ALA A 505 24.89 -11.72 -6.25
CA ALA A 505 26.31 -12.06 -6.25
C ALA A 505 26.72 -12.98 -7.40
N ASN A 506 25.87 -13.96 -7.75
CA ASN A 506 26.09 -14.83 -8.90
C ASN A 506 25.94 -14.10 -10.26
N VAL A 507 25.06 -13.10 -10.34
CA VAL A 507 24.90 -12.27 -11.54
C VAL A 507 26.07 -11.28 -11.68
N LEU A 508 26.51 -10.67 -10.58
CA LEU A 508 27.62 -9.71 -10.59
C LEU A 508 28.99 -10.38 -10.81
N SER A 509 29.20 -11.60 -10.29
CA SER A 509 30.43 -12.36 -10.55
C SER A 509 30.59 -12.75 -12.02
N HIS A 510 29.48 -12.97 -12.74
CA HIS A 510 29.48 -13.16 -14.20
C HIS A 510 29.73 -11.88 -14.99
N ILE A 511 29.38 -10.71 -14.46
CA ILE A 511 29.63 -9.41 -15.11
C ILE A 511 31.08 -8.95 -14.92
N VAL A 512 31.72 -9.28 -13.78
CA VAL A 512 33.12 -8.90 -13.49
C VAL A 512 34.15 -9.84 -14.16
N GLN A 513 33.69 -10.98 -14.71
CA GLN A 513 34.54 -11.91 -15.47
C GLN A 513 34.49 -11.71 -17.01
N GLN A 514 33.74 -10.70 -17.50
CA GLN A 514 33.82 -10.18 -18.87
C GLN A 514 34.53 -8.82 -18.84
#